data_AF-A0A654IQC0-F1
#
_entry.id   AF-A0A654IQC0-F1
#
_cell.length_a   1.000
_cell.length_b   1.000
_cell.length_c   1.000
_cell.angle_alpha   90.00
_cell.angle_beta   90.00
_cell.angle_gamma   90.00
#
_symmetry.space_group_name_H-M   'P 1'
#
loop_
_entity.id
_entity.type
_entity.pdbx_description
1 polymer ?
#
loop_
_entity_poly.entity_id
_entity_poly.type
_entity_poly.pdbx_seq_one_letter_code
_entity_poly.pdbx_strand_id
1 'polypeptide(L)'
;MITYKEKQDNNFELEKSKKIKKVQSLRQYFLLSTNKVALLATLLALQILLTLFSKYVMGAIVLFASAPYLKLEINYWVSAVVLTATNLFWSLIFTIASVWMRLLLGSEPVGLLSLMIVDSSAIIGFAIVLYIFKKMFIMSNKSEVFAKFEVWFVALASIIATLFGSLCAYISNSSFIFDLYGVPRPFEAILVITFSFTVIKLTLNHIIFCVVYKRVKVLVKKLVKA
;
A
#
# COMPACT_ATOMS: atom_id res chain seq x y z
N MET A 1 -47.30 -2.38 25.73
CA MET A 1 -47.33 -3.64 24.96
C MET A 1 -47.11 -3.23 23.50
N ILE A 2 -45.92 -3.45 22.94
CA ILE A 2 -45.61 -3.02 21.56
C ILE A 2 -46.37 -3.94 20.61
N THR A 3 -47.16 -3.39 19.70
CA THR A 3 -47.94 -4.20 18.76
C THR A 3 -47.03 -4.84 17.71
N TYR A 4 -47.44 -5.98 17.15
CA TYR A 4 -46.64 -6.71 16.14
C TYR A 4 -46.32 -5.83 14.91
N LYS A 5 -47.25 -4.94 14.57
CA LYS A 5 -47.14 -3.94 13.49
C LYS A 5 -46.08 -2.87 13.82
N GLU A 6 -46.09 -2.29 15.03
CA GLU A 6 -45.03 -1.37 15.48
C GLU A 6 -43.64 -2.02 15.50
N LYS A 7 -43.55 -3.31 15.83
CA LYS A 7 -42.27 -4.04 15.82
C LYS A 7 -41.74 -4.23 14.39
N GLN A 8 -42.64 -4.46 13.44
CA GLN A 8 -42.31 -4.62 12.02
C GLN A 8 -41.90 -3.28 11.38
N ASP A 9 -42.64 -2.21 11.67
CA ASP A 9 -42.33 -0.85 11.21
C ASP A 9 -40.99 -0.35 11.78
N ASN A 10 -40.73 -0.57 13.08
CA ASN A 10 -39.45 -0.24 13.71
C ASN A 10 -38.27 -1.01 13.10
N ASN A 11 -38.45 -2.29 12.76
CA ASN A 11 -37.41 -3.08 12.10
C ASN A 11 -37.13 -2.57 10.67
N PHE A 12 -38.17 -2.22 9.93
CA PHE A 12 -38.04 -1.66 8.57
C PHE A 12 -37.32 -0.31 8.57
N GLU A 13 -37.65 0.58 9.51
CA GLU A 13 -36.93 1.86 9.66
C GLU A 13 -35.47 1.67 10.05
N LEU A 14 -35.18 0.69 10.91
CA LEU A 14 -33.81 0.31 11.29
C LEU A 14 -33.00 -0.19 10.09
N GLU A 15 -33.59 -1.05 9.25
CA GLU A 15 -32.94 -1.53 8.02
C GLU A 15 -32.72 -0.40 7.01
N LYS A 16 -33.71 0.47 6.81
CA LYS A 16 -33.60 1.64 5.95
C LYS A 16 -32.49 2.57 6.42
N SER A 17 -32.42 2.86 7.73
CA SER A 17 -31.37 3.66 8.36
C SER A 17 -29.98 3.05 8.19
N LYS A 18 -29.85 1.72 8.41
CA LYS A 18 -28.59 0.98 8.17
C LYS A 18 -28.15 1.08 6.71
N LYS A 19 -29.08 0.91 5.76
CA LYS A 19 -28.79 1.00 4.33
C LYS A 19 -28.32 2.40 3.93
N ILE A 20 -29.01 3.45 4.40
CA ILE A 20 -28.63 4.86 4.16
C ILE A 20 -27.23 5.14 4.72
N LYS A 21 -26.95 4.75 5.97
CA LYS A 21 -25.61 4.92 6.58
C LYS A 21 -24.51 4.21 5.80
N LYS A 22 -24.79 3.00 5.29
CA LYS A 22 -23.83 2.23 4.46
C LYS A 22 -23.53 2.97 3.14
N VAL A 23 -24.56 3.45 2.44
CA VAL A 23 -24.40 4.21 1.19
C VAL A 23 -23.61 5.50 1.44
N GLN A 24 -23.92 6.23 2.51
CA GLN A 24 -23.22 7.47 2.87
C GLN A 24 -21.75 7.21 3.20
N SER A 25 -21.44 6.14 3.95
CA SER A 25 -20.07 5.72 4.25
C SER A 25 -19.28 5.36 2.99
N LEU A 26 -19.87 4.61 2.06
CA LEU A 26 -19.26 4.30 0.76
C LEU A 26 -19.00 5.58 -0.06
N ARG A 27 -19.98 6.48 -0.11
CA ARG A 27 -19.82 7.77 -0.80
C ARG A 27 -18.66 8.57 -0.21
N GLN A 28 -18.53 8.64 1.11
CA GLN A 28 -17.41 9.31 1.78
C GLN A 28 -16.07 8.62 1.54
N TYR A 29 -16.05 7.29 1.43
CA TYR A 29 -14.84 6.53 1.11
C TYR A 29 -14.27 6.90 -0.27
N PHE A 30 -15.12 7.03 -1.29
CA PHE A 30 -14.70 7.40 -2.64
C PHE A 30 -14.59 8.91 -2.89
N LEU A 31 -15.00 9.76 -1.94
CA LEU A 31 -14.99 11.20 -2.14
C LEU A 31 -13.56 11.78 -2.06
N LEU A 32 -13.16 12.42 -3.16
CA LEU A 32 -11.95 13.25 -3.28
C LEU A 32 -12.31 14.71 -3.01
N SER A 33 -11.80 15.26 -1.91
CA SER A 33 -11.80 16.71 -1.70
C SER A 33 -10.61 17.35 -2.42
N THR A 34 -10.69 18.65 -2.71
CA THR A 34 -9.60 19.42 -3.31
C THR A 34 -8.28 19.25 -2.53
N ASN A 35 -8.34 19.25 -1.20
CA ASN A 35 -7.16 19.00 -0.34
C ASN A 35 -6.54 17.61 -0.57
N LYS A 36 -7.36 16.57 -0.77
CA LYS A 36 -6.86 15.22 -1.09
C LYS A 36 -6.24 15.16 -2.47
N VAL A 37 -6.82 15.83 -3.47
CA VAL A 37 -6.26 15.90 -4.83
C VAL A 37 -4.90 16.60 -4.79
N ALA A 38 -4.79 17.75 -4.12
CA ALA A 38 -3.53 18.47 -3.95
C ALA A 38 -2.46 17.62 -3.24
N LEU A 39 -2.85 16.89 -2.19
CA LEU A 39 -1.95 15.97 -1.50
C LEU A 39 -1.46 14.84 -2.41
N LEU A 40 -2.36 14.17 -3.14
CA LEU A 40 -2.01 13.10 -4.07
C LEU A 40 -1.08 13.60 -5.18
N ALA A 41 -1.34 14.78 -5.74
CA ALA A 41 -0.49 15.39 -6.75
C ALA A 41 0.92 15.69 -6.20
N THR A 42 1.01 16.23 -4.98
CA THR A 42 2.28 16.52 -4.32
C THR A 42 3.08 15.23 -4.03
N LEU A 43 2.39 14.19 -3.54
CA LEU A 43 3.01 12.89 -3.30
C LEU A 43 3.43 12.21 -4.61
N LEU A 44 2.68 12.40 -5.70
CA LEU A 44 3.05 11.86 -7.02
C LEU A 44 4.29 12.56 -7.57
N ALA A 45 4.39 13.89 -7.41
CA ALA A 45 5.61 14.62 -7.78
C ALA A 45 6.82 14.12 -6.97
N LEU A 46 6.67 13.93 -5.66
CA LEU A 46 7.71 13.33 -4.81
C LEU A 46 8.08 11.91 -5.28
N GLN A 47 7.09 11.10 -5.64
CA GLN A 47 7.29 9.73 -6.15
C GLN A 47 8.12 9.72 -7.43
N ILE A 48 7.86 10.65 -8.35
CA ILE A 48 8.65 10.81 -9.59
C ILE A 48 10.08 11.24 -9.26
N LEU A 49 10.27 12.23 -8.38
CA LEU A 49 11.59 12.68 -7.94
C LEU A 49 12.41 11.54 -7.32
N LEU A 50 11.80 10.73 -6.45
CA LEU A 50 12.44 9.56 -5.84
C LEU A 50 12.72 8.45 -6.85
N THR A 51 11.89 8.32 -7.88
CA THR A 51 12.13 7.39 -8.98
C THR A 51 13.36 7.79 -9.78
N LEU A 52 13.49 9.08 -10.11
CA LEU A 52 14.69 9.62 -10.77
C LEU A 52 15.93 9.43 -9.89
N PHE A 53 15.83 9.78 -8.60
CA PHE A 53 16.91 9.52 -7.64
C PHE A 53 17.29 8.05 -7.59
N SER A 54 16.30 7.15 -7.52
CA SER A 54 16.54 5.70 -7.52
C SER A 54 17.23 5.24 -8.81
N LYS A 55 16.84 5.78 -9.97
CA LYS A 55 17.43 5.43 -11.26
C LYS A 55 18.88 5.90 -11.39
N TYR A 56 19.17 7.15 -11.02
CA TYR A 56 20.47 7.78 -11.29
C TYR A 56 21.47 7.68 -10.14
N VAL A 57 21.00 7.55 -8.90
CA VAL A 57 21.88 7.49 -7.71
C VAL A 57 21.95 6.05 -7.20
N MET A 58 20.80 5.47 -6.82
CA MET A 58 20.77 4.13 -6.24
C MET A 58 20.97 3.02 -7.28
N GLY A 59 20.63 3.28 -8.54
CA GLY A 59 20.72 2.32 -9.64
C GLY A 59 22.15 1.93 -10.01
N ALA A 60 23.15 2.67 -9.51
CA ALA A 60 24.56 2.30 -9.60
C ALA A 60 24.96 1.22 -8.58
N ILE A 61 24.15 1.01 -7.53
CA ILE A 61 24.42 0.03 -6.48
C ILE A 61 23.88 -1.33 -6.93
N VAL A 62 24.80 -2.21 -7.35
CA VAL A 62 24.49 -3.60 -7.69
C VAL A 62 24.64 -4.45 -6.44
N LEU A 63 23.52 -4.89 -5.86
CA LEU A 63 23.53 -5.76 -4.66
C LEU A 63 23.88 -7.21 -5.00
N PHE A 64 23.46 -7.69 -6.16
CA PHE A 64 23.70 -9.06 -6.62
C PHE A 64 24.30 -9.02 -8.03
N ALA A 65 25.57 -9.40 -8.16
CA ALA A 65 26.28 -9.41 -9.44
C ALA A 65 25.63 -10.36 -10.47
N SER A 66 25.01 -11.44 -10.01
CA SER A 66 24.27 -12.41 -10.84
C SER A 66 22.90 -11.90 -11.31
N ALA A 67 22.40 -10.78 -10.78
CA ALA A 67 21.11 -10.19 -11.13
C ALA A 67 21.16 -8.65 -11.19
N PRO A 68 21.96 -8.05 -12.09
CA PRO A 68 22.20 -6.61 -12.15
C PRO A 68 20.97 -5.79 -12.57
N TYR A 69 19.93 -6.47 -13.09
CA TYR A 69 18.64 -5.86 -13.41
C TYR A 69 17.81 -5.52 -12.15
N LEU A 70 18.13 -6.12 -11.00
CA LEU A 70 17.48 -5.83 -9.72
C LEU A 70 18.03 -4.53 -9.15
N LYS A 71 17.31 -3.43 -9.39
CA LYS A 71 17.69 -2.08 -8.97
C LYS A 71 16.97 -1.67 -7.69
N LEU A 72 17.74 -1.17 -6.73
CA LEU A 72 17.19 -0.71 -5.46
C LEU A 72 16.44 0.60 -5.66
N GLU A 73 15.19 0.66 -5.20
CA GLU A 73 14.34 1.83 -5.34
C GLU A 73 13.75 2.24 -3.99
N ILE A 74 13.76 3.54 -3.71
CA ILE A 74 13.35 4.13 -2.43
C ILE A 74 12.13 5.04 -2.57
N ASN A 75 11.14 4.60 -3.34
CA ASN A 75 9.93 5.36 -3.64
C ASN A 75 8.64 4.67 -3.15
N TYR A 76 8.62 3.35 -2.97
CA TYR A 76 7.45 2.62 -2.47
C TYR A 76 6.86 3.21 -1.16
N TRP A 77 7.70 3.74 -0.27
CA TRP A 77 7.25 4.31 1.00
C TRP A 77 6.23 5.46 0.82
N VAL A 78 6.25 6.17 -0.31
CA VAL A 78 5.27 7.22 -0.61
C VAL A 78 3.88 6.62 -0.82
N SER A 79 3.77 5.45 -1.44
CA SER A 79 2.50 4.74 -1.58
C SER A 79 1.92 4.36 -0.21
N ALA A 80 2.76 3.94 0.75
CA ALA A 80 2.33 3.68 2.12
C ALA A 80 1.84 4.97 2.82
N VAL A 81 2.48 6.12 2.55
CA VAL A 81 1.98 7.43 3.00
C VAL A 81 0.60 7.73 2.42
N VAL A 82 0.41 7.55 1.12
CA VAL A 82 -0.89 7.76 0.45
C VAL A 82 -1.98 6.91 1.10
N LEU A 83 -1.71 5.63 1.37
CA LEU A 83 -2.64 4.74 2.04
C LEU A 83 -3.12 5.29 3.39
N THR A 84 -2.18 5.75 4.23
CA THR A 84 -2.52 6.30 5.55
C THR A 84 -3.19 7.68 5.50
N ALA A 85 -2.93 8.45 4.46
CA ALA A 85 -3.54 9.76 4.24
C ALA A 85 -4.93 9.69 3.60
N THR A 86 -5.22 8.61 2.87
CA THR A 86 -6.45 8.45 2.09
C THR A 86 -7.15 7.14 2.45
N ASN A 87 -7.06 6.13 1.59
CA ASN A 87 -7.57 4.78 1.77
C ASN A 87 -6.94 3.81 0.76
N LEU A 88 -7.29 2.52 0.84
CA LEU A 88 -6.75 1.48 -0.02
C LEU A 88 -7.03 1.73 -1.51
N PHE A 89 -8.23 2.20 -1.85
CA PHE A 89 -8.61 2.40 -3.24
C PHE A 89 -7.74 3.48 -3.92
N TRP A 90 -7.64 4.67 -3.29
CA TRP A 90 -6.81 5.74 -3.83
C TRP A 90 -5.31 5.41 -3.80
N SER A 91 -4.85 4.68 -2.78
CA SER A 91 -3.48 4.19 -2.72
C SER A 91 -3.13 3.22 -3.86
N LEU A 92 -4.06 2.35 -4.24
CA LEU A 92 -3.83 1.42 -5.35
C LEU A 92 -3.79 2.14 -6.69
N ILE A 93 -4.74 3.05 -6.94
CA ILE A 93 -4.71 3.90 -8.15
C ILE A 93 -3.40 4.68 -8.22
N PHE A 94 -3.01 5.31 -7.11
CA PHE A 94 -1.75 6.05 -7.02
C PHE A 94 -0.54 5.15 -7.32
N THR A 95 -0.48 3.97 -6.70
CA THR A 95 0.64 3.03 -6.87
C THR A 95 0.75 2.59 -8.32
N ILE A 96 -0.35 2.10 -8.90
CA ILE A 96 -0.41 1.64 -10.30
C ILE A 96 -0.02 2.77 -11.25
N ALA A 97 -0.63 3.96 -11.11
CA ALA A 97 -0.32 5.10 -11.96
C ALA A 97 1.16 5.50 -11.84
N SER A 98 1.71 5.55 -10.62
CA SER A 98 3.10 5.93 -10.40
C SER A 98 4.11 4.93 -10.98
N VAL A 99 3.78 3.63 -10.99
CA VAL A 99 4.61 2.59 -11.62
C VAL A 99 4.58 2.75 -13.14
N TRP A 100 3.39 2.86 -13.74
CA TRP A 100 3.27 2.96 -15.19
C TRP A 100 3.78 4.28 -15.77
N MET A 101 3.74 5.38 -15.01
CA MET A 101 4.38 6.64 -15.41
C MET A 101 5.88 6.48 -15.70
N ARG A 102 6.54 5.46 -15.15
CA ARG A 102 7.96 5.19 -15.42
C ARG A 102 8.22 4.72 -16.84
N LEU A 103 7.20 4.27 -17.59
CA LEU A 103 7.34 4.06 -19.03
C LEU A 103 7.84 5.34 -19.71
N LEU A 104 7.34 6.51 -19.30
CA LEU A 104 7.76 7.82 -19.84
C LEU A 104 9.23 8.13 -19.49
N LEU A 105 9.79 7.45 -18.49
CA LEU A 105 11.18 7.56 -18.06
C LEU A 105 12.06 6.45 -18.67
N GLY A 106 11.55 5.67 -19.62
CA GLY A 106 12.28 4.62 -20.33
C GLY A 106 12.41 3.29 -19.58
N SER A 107 11.56 3.03 -18.59
CA SER A 107 11.44 1.69 -18.00
C SER A 107 10.74 0.72 -18.95
N GLU A 108 11.07 -0.57 -18.88
CA GLU A 108 10.46 -1.60 -19.73
C GLU A 108 9.19 -2.21 -19.06
N PRO A 109 8.21 -2.68 -19.86
CA PRO A 109 6.87 -3.00 -19.35
C PRO A 109 6.78 -4.26 -18.48
N VAL A 110 7.64 -5.27 -18.66
CA VAL A 110 7.57 -6.53 -17.91
C VAL A 110 8.05 -6.31 -16.47
N GLY A 111 9.11 -5.53 -16.27
CA GLY A 111 9.58 -5.14 -14.95
C GLY A 111 8.65 -4.16 -14.27
N LEU A 112 7.97 -3.28 -15.01
CA LEU A 112 6.89 -2.46 -14.44
C LEU A 112 5.68 -3.30 -14.02
N LEU A 113 5.32 -4.33 -14.78
CA LEU A 113 4.28 -5.28 -14.37
C LEU A 113 4.66 -6.01 -13.08
N SER A 114 5.88 -6.54 -13.01
CA SER A 114 6.42 -7.18 -11.80
C SER A 114 6.40 -6.22 -10.62
N LEU A 115 6.90 -4.99 -10.80
CA LEU A 115 6.92 -3.95 -9.79
C LEU A 115 5.52 -3.57 -9.30
N MET A 116 4.57 -3.40 -10.21
CA MET A 116 3.19 -3.07 -9.90
C MET A 116 2.55 -4.16 -9.01
N ILE A 117 2.79 -5.43 -9.32
CA ILE A 117 2.26 -6.56 -8.55
C ILE A 117 2.84 -6.55 -7.14
N VAL A 118 4.16 -6.39 -7.01
CA VAL A 118 4.85 -6.39 -5.71
C VAL A 118 4.42 -5.19 -4.85
N ASP A 119 4.43 -3.99 -5.40
CA ASP A 119 4.08 -2.78 -4.65
C ASP A 119 2.58 -2.80 -4.26
N SER A 120 1.69 -3.17 -5.18
CA SER A 120 0.25 -3.23 -4.91
C SER A 120 -0.09 -4.31 -3.89
N SER A 121 0.53 -5.49 -3.99
CA SER A 121 0.31 -6.57 -3.01
C SER A 121 0.81 -6.17 -1.62
N ALA A 122 1.99 -5.56 -1.51
CA ALA A 122 2.49 -5.04 -0.23
C ALA A 122 1.52 -3.99 0.38
N ILE A 123 0.98 -3.06 -0.43
CA ILE A 123 -0.03 -2.09 0.03
C ILE A 123 -1.31 -2.78 0.52
N ILE A 124 -1.79 -3.80 -0.21
CA ILE A 124 -2.96 -4.59 0.19
C ILE A 124 -2.69 -5.30 1.52
N GLY A 125 -1.56 -5.98 1.65
CA GLY A 125 -1.16 -6.68 2.87
C GLY A 125 -1.09 -5.72 4.06
N PHE A 126 -0.45 -4.56 3.88
CA PHE A 126 -0.37 -3.52 4.90
C PHE A 126 -1.77 -3.04 5.33
N ALA A 127 -2.63 -2.72 4.36
CA ALA A 127 -3.98 -2.21 4.62
C ALA A 127 -4.84 -3.23 5.38
N ILE A 128 -4.79 -4.50 4.97
CA ILE A 128 -5.55 -5.58 5.62
C ILE A 128 -5.13 -5.74 7.07
N VAL A 129 -3.82 -5.83 7.34
CA VAL A 129 -3.30 -6.04 8.69
C VAL A 129 -3.63 -4.86 9.59
N LEU A 130 -3.40 -3.62 9.12
CA LEU A 130 -3.70 -2.43 9.90
C LEU A 130 -5.21 -2.29 10.17
N TYR A 131 -6.05 -2.65 9.20
CA TYR A 131 -7.50 -2.71 9.38
C TYR A 131 -7.92 -3.74 10.43
N ILE A 132 -7.34 -4.95 10.39
CA ILE A 132 -7.61 -6.00 11.38
C ILE A 132 -7.25 -5.51 12.78
N PHE A 133 -6.04 -4.95 12.98
CA PHE A 133 -5.66 -4.40 14.29
C PHE A 133 -6.64 -3.33 14.74
N LYS A 134 -6.90 -2.31 13.91
CA LYS A 134 -7.82 -1.23 14.27
C LYS A 134 -9.22 -1.75 14.62
N LYS A 135 -9.75 -2.69 13.84
CA LYS A 135 -11.07 -3.29 14.07
C LYS A 135 -11.12 -4.08 15.38
N MET A 136 -10.09 -4.90 15.67
CA MET A 136 -9.99 -5.66 16.92
C MET A 136 -10.05 -4.74 18.14
N PHE A 137 -9.24 -3.68 18.17
CA PHE A 137 -9.20 -2.75 19.31
C PHE A 137 -10.49 -1.93 19.47
N ILE A 138 -11.16 -1.56 18.37
CA ILE A 138 -12.46 -0.89 18.42
C ILE A 138 -13.53 -1.82 19.00
N MET A 139 -13.60 -3.07 18.51
CA MET A 139 -14.59 -4.05 19.00
C MET A 139 -14.37 -4.43 20.46
N SER A 140 -13.12 -4.39 20.94
CA SER A 140 -12.78 -4.63 22.35
C SER A 140 -12.87 -3.39 23.25
N ASN A 141 -13.38 -2.26 22.74
CA ASN A 141 -13.45 -0.97 23.47
C ASN A 141 -12.10 -0.50 24.05
N LYS A 142 -10.99 -0.80 23.36
CA LYS A 142 -9.60 -0.47 23.73
C LYS A 142 -8.94 0.47 22.72
N SER A 143 -9.72 1.42 22.18
CA SER A 143 -9.25 2.37 21.16
C SER A 143 -8.10 3.26 21.64
N GLU A 144 -8.07 3.62 22.92
CA GLU A 144 -6.98 4.40 23.53
C GLU A 144 -5.66 3.63 23.54
N VAL A 145 -5.71 2.30 23.78
CA VAL A 145 -4.54 1.43 23.72
C VAL A 145 -4.00 1.37 22.29
N PHE A 146 -4.88 1.24 21.30
CA PHE A 146 -4.47 1.30 19.90
C PHE A 146 -3.77 2.63 19.59
N ALA A 147 -4.33 3.77 20.00
CA ALA A 147 -3.73 5.08 19.77
C ALA A 147 -2.34 5.23 20.44
N LYS A 148 -2.14 4.65 21.62
CA LYS A 148 -0.86 4.65 22.34
C LYS A 148 0.21 3.83 21.64
N PHE A 149 -0.15 2.66 21.10
CA PHE A 149 0.78 1.71 20.48
C PHE A 149 0.72 1.69 18.93
N GLU A 150 0.05 2.65 18.31
CA GLU A 150 -0.20 2.67 16.85
C GLU A 150 1.07 2.51 16.01
N VAL A 151 2.18 3.12 16.43
CA VAL A 151 3.47 3.02 15.72
C VAL A 151 4.00 1.58 15.71
N TRP A 152 3.80 0.83 16.79
CA TRP A 152 4.18 -0.59 16.85
C TRP A 152 3.30 -1.43 15.94
N PHE A 153 1.99 -1.16 15.89
CA PHE A 153 1.10 -1.85 14.96
C PHE A 153 1.42 -1.53 13.49
N VAL A 154 1.84 -0.30 13.20
CA VAL A 154 2.32 0.10 11.87
C VAL A 154 3.62 -0.62 11.50
N ALA A 155 4.57 -0.73 12.44
CA ALA A 155 5.79 -1.51 12.21
C ALA A 155 5.49 -3.00 11.96
N LEU A 156 4.59 -3.59 12.76
CA LEU A 156 4.17 -4.99 12.57
C LEU A 156 3.43 -5.20 11.25
N ALA A 157 2.54 -4.28 10.87
CA ALA A 157 1.88 -4.30 9.57
C ALA A 157 2.89 -4.18 8.42
N SER A 158 3.95 -3.39 8.58
CA SER A 158 5.03 -3.24 7.60
C SER A 158 5.84 -4.53 7.40
N ILE A 159 6.11 -5.26 8.48
CA ILE A 159 6.78 -6.57 8.40
C ILE A 159 5.92 -7.56 7.62
N ILE A 160 4.64 -7.67 7.96
CA ILE A 160 3.73 -8.60 7.27
C ILE A 160 3.53 -8.20 5.81
N ALA A 161 3.39 -6.89 5.53
CA ALA A 161 3.30 -6.36 4.17
C ALA A 161 4.53 -6.69 3.32
N THR A 162 5.73 -6.61 3.91
CA THR A 162 6.99 -6.99 3.26
C THR A 162 7.00 -8.47 2.89
N LEU A 163 6.60 -9.35 3.81
CA LEU A 163 6.52 -10.79 3.54
C LEU A 163 5.48 -11.11 2.47
N PHE A 164 4.31 -10.47 2.56
CA PHE A 164 3.22 -10.69 1.60
C PHE A 164 3.60 -10.20 0.19
N GLY A 165 4.17 -9.00 0.07
CA GLY A 165 4.66 -8.49 -1.22
C GLY A 165 5.78 -9.35 -1.81
N SER A 166 6.69 -9.82 -0.98
CA SER A 166 7.79 -10.71 -1.40
C SER A 166 7.28 -12.09 -1.83
N LEU A 167 6.26 -12.63 -1.16
CA LEU A 167 5.60 -13.87 -1.57
C LEU A 167 4.90 -13.72 -2.93
N CYS A 168 4.19 -12.60 -3.14
CA CYS A 168 3.60 -12.29 -4.44
C CYS A 168 4.67 -12.12 -5.54
N ALA A 169 5.83 -11.55 -5.20
CA ALA A 169 6.98 -11.50 -6.09
C ALA A 169 7.46 -12.90 -6.46
N TYR A 170 7.64 -13.79 -5.48
CA TYR A 170 8.06 -15.17 -5.72
C TYR A 170 7.07 -15.91 -6.64
N ILE A 171 5.77 -15.82 -6.34
CA ILE A 171 4.73 -16.48 -7.13
C ILE A 171 4.69 -15.93 -8.55
N SER A 172 4.66 -14.60 -8.73
CA SER A 172 4.60 -14.01 -10.07
C SER A 172 5.86 -14.28 -10.90
N ASN A 173 7.05 -14.22 -10.28
CA ASN A 173 8.32 -14.57 -10.94
C ASN A 173 8.37 -16.02 -11.40
N SER A 174 8.01 -16.96 -10.52
CA SER A 174 7.97 -18.39 -10.86
C SER A 174 6.87 -18.78 -11.86
N SER A 175 5.75 -18.04 -11.89
CA SER A 175 4.59 -18.41 -12.69
C SER A 175 4.62 -17.86 -14.12
N PHE A 176 5.05 -16.61 -14.32
CA PHE A 176 4.99 -16.00 -15.66
C PHE A 176 6.02 -14.90 -15.93
N ILE A 177 6.52 -14.15 -14.93
CA ILE A 177 7.44 -13.03 -15.22
C ILE A 177 8.77 -13.55 -15.79
N PHE A 178 9.34 -14.64 -15.25
CA PHE A 178 10.58 -15.20 -15.80
C PHE A 178 10.41 -15.81 -17.19
N ASP A 179 9.25 -16.40 -17.47
CA ASP A 179 8.94 -16.90 -18.82
C ASP A 179 8.81 -15.72 -19.82
N LEU A 180 8.23 -14.59 -19.42
CA LEU A 180 8.18 -13.36 -20.25
C LEU A 180 9.57 -12.77 -20.54
N TYR A 181 10.53 -12.96 -19.62
CA TYR A 181 11.93 -12.59 -19.81
C TYR A 181 12.76 -13.64 -20.58
N GLY A 182 12.20 -14.80 -20.89
CA GLY A 182 12.93 -15.89 -21.52
C GLY A 182 14.07 -16.44 -20.66
N VAL A 183 13.94 -16.38 -19.33
CA VAL A 183 14.94 -16.97 -18.42
C VAL A 183 14.98 -18.49 -18.67
N PRO A 184 16.15 -19.13 -18.72
CA PRO A 184 16.26 -20.58 -18.88
C PRO A 184 15.98 -21.33 -17.58
N ARG A 185 15.30 -22.48 -17.66
CA ARG A 185 15.02 -23.35 -16.50
C ARG A 185 16.26 -24.18 -16.13
N PRO A 186 16.45 -24.54 -14.84
CA PRO A 186 15.61 -24.24 -13.68
C PRO A 186 15.83 -22.85 -13.08
N PHE A 187 14.77 -22.27 -12.48
CA PHE A 187 14.77 -20.89 -11.98
C PHE A 187 15.19 -20.73 -10.51
N GLU A 188 15.42 -21.82 -9.77
CA GLU A 188 15.45 -21.77 -8.29
C GLU A 188 16.47 -20.77 -7.74
N ALA A 189 17.68 -20.75 -8.28
CA ALA A 189 18.73 -19.83 -7.83
C ALA A 189 18.35 -18.36 -8.05
N ILE A 190 17.85 -18.01 -9.25
CA ILE A 190 17.44 -16.64 -9.59
C ILE A 190 16.19 -16.23 -8.81
N LEU A 191 15.29 -17.18 -8.55
CA LEU A 191 14.07 -16.96 -7.79
C LEU A 191 14.37 -16.63 -6.32
N VAL A 192 15.30 -17.36 -5.69
CA VAL A 192 15.77 -17.06 -4.32
C VAL A 192 16.40 -15.68 -4.26
N ILE A 193 17.29 -15.34 -5.21
CA ILE A 193 17.92 -14.01 -5.28
C ILE A 193 16.86 -12.91 -5.41
N THR A 194 15.88 -13.09 -6.31
CA THR A 194 14.82 -12.11 -6.55
C THR A 194 13.91 -11.95 -5.33
N PHE A 195 13.61 -13.04 -4.62
CA PHE A 195 12.86 -13.01 -3.37
C PHE A 195 13.61 -12.25 -2.28
N SER A 196 14.88 -12.60 -2.02
CA SER A 196 15.72 -11.93 -1.02
C SER A 196 15.89 -10.44 -1.32
N PHE A 197 16.11 -10.10 -2.59
CA PHE A 197 16.18 -8.71 -3.03
C PHE A 197 14.87 -7.95 -2.75
N THR A 198 13.72 -8.56 -3.04
CA THR A 198 12.41 -7.96 -2.79
C THR A 198 12.18 -7.69 -1.30
N VAL A 199 12.56 -8.62 -0.43
CA VAL A 199 12.50 -8.44 1.03
C VAL A 199 13.33 -7.24 1.46
N ILE A 200 14.58 -7.13 0.99
CA ILE A 200 15.47 -6.00 1.32
C ILE A 200 14.86 -4.68 0.84
N LYS A 201 14.42 -4.62 -0.42
CA LYS A 201 13.81 -3.42 -1.02
C LYS A 201 12.60 -2.94 -0.23
N LEU A 202 11.65 -3.83 0.06
CA LEU A 202 10.44 -3.49 0.79
C LEU A 202 10.75 -3.13 2.24
N THR A 203 11.71 -3.81 2.87
CA THR A 203 12.14 -3.49 4.24
C THR A 203 12.68 -2.06 4.33
N LEU A 204 13.57 -1.67 3.42
CA LEU A 204 14.13 -0.31 3.41
C LEU A 204 13.06 0.76 3.24
N ASN A 205 12.11 0.55 2.32
CA ASN A 205 11.01 1.50 2.16
C ASN A 205 10.09 1.55 3.39
N HIS A 206 9.78 0.42 4.01
CA HIS A 206 8.98 0.40 5.23
C HIS A 206 9.69 1.03 6.43
N ILE A 207 11.02 0.91 6.54
CA ILE A 207 11.81 1.63 7.54
C ILE A 207 11.66 3.14 7.34
N ILE A 208 11.86 3.63 6.12
CA ILE A 208 11.67 5.06 5.78
C ILE A 208 10.26 5.51 6.15
N PHE A 209 9.25 4.74 5.74
CA PHE A 209 7.86 5.01 6.07
C PHE A 209 7.61 5.08 7.58
N CYS A 210 8.10 4.12 8.36
CA CYS A 210 7.93 4.10 9.81
C CYS A 210 8.56 5.33 10.49
N VAL A 211 9.73 5.78 10.00
CA VAL A 211 10.39 7.00 10.49
C VAL A 211 9.53 8.25 10.25
N VAL A 212 8.94 8.39 9.07
CA VAL A 212 8.14 9.58 8.72
C VAL A 212 6.68 9.49 9.18
N TYR A 213 6.18 8.31 9.51
CA TYR A 213 4.77 8.03 9.80
C TYR A 213 4.15 8.99 10.83
N LYS A 214 4.86 9.25 11.95
CA LYS A 214 4.36 10.19 12.98
C LYS A 214 4.11 11.59 12.42
N ARG A 215 4.99 12.07 11.52
CA ARG A 215 4.86 13.40 10.88
C ARG A 215 3.73 13.42 9.87
N VAL A 216 3.62 12.37 9.05
CA VAL A 216 2.52 12.18 8.10
C VAL A 216 1.17 12.23 8.81
N LYS A 217 1.02 11.51 9.92
CA LYS A 217 -0.22 11.49 10.71
C LYS A 217 -0.63 12.89 11.20
N VAL A 218 0.33 13.71 11.63
CA VAL A 218 0.06 15.09 12.06
C VAL A 218 -0.40 15.95 10.90
N LEU A 219 0.24 15.83 9.74
CA LEU A 219 -0.12 16.58 8.53
C LEU A 219 -1.53 16.23 8.04
N VAL A 220 -1.84 14.93 7.96
CA VAL A 220 -3.17 14.44 7.54
C VAL A 220 -4.26 14.95 8.47
N LYS A 221 -4.03 14.93 9.79
CA LYS A 221 -4.98 15.47 10.77
C LYS A 221 -5.28 16.96 10.56
N LYS A 222 -4.29 17.76 10.14
CA LYS A 222 -4.49 19.18 9.85
C LYS A 222 -5.29 19.38 8.56
N LEU A 223 -4.99 18.62 7.51
CA LEU A 223 -5.67 18.68 6.21
C LEU A 223 -7.14 18.24 6.23
N VAL A 224 -7.53 17.40 7.20
CA VAL A 224 -8.93 16.97 7.39
C VAL A 224 -9.74 18.00 8.18
N LYS A 225 -9.08 18.85 8.98
CA LYS A 225 -9.74 19.90 9.79
C LYS A 225 -9.86 21.24 9.06
N ALA A 226 -9.09 21.45 8.00
CA ALA A 226 -9.12 22.62 7.12
C ALA A 226 -10.06 22.38 5.94
#